data_AF-A0A8B9CWC6-F1
#
_entry.id   AF-A0A8B9CWC6-F1
#
_cell.length_a   1.000
_cell.length_b   1.000
_cell.length_c   1.000
_cell.angle_alpha   90.00
_cell.angle_beta   90.00
_cell.angle_gamma   90.00
#
_symmetry.space_group_name_H-M   'P 1'
#
loop_
_entity.id
_entity.type
_entity.pdbx_description
1 polymer ?
#
loop_
_entity_poly.entity_id
_entity_poly.type
_entity_poly.pdbx_seq_one_letter_code
_entity_poly.pdbx_strand_id
1 'polypeptide(L)'
;MYVVCLFFVCVFFFIWFFFVLFFKPCGITKCALRPREGELLLFPNRCKYRLLFSFPSSAFVLGAVLEQFYGATLCSTVATEDGFFCDAHMGDRTVQRSELPALEDACMAFARAQHRFECLEATREQLAELFKHNSFQLQRIEEEVTSPTATVYRCGPLLQLCPGPLLGHTGLIGALRVLTSSAAFWGDPAERRSLQRVAAVAFPSTQDLEAWQQAQDAAALRDHRRIGREQELFFFHKLSPGSCFFLPRGAHVYNALVDFIRSEYQARGFCEVVTPNVFSPRLWELSGHWQHYSAHMFSFTAGTETLSLKPMNCPAHCLMFAHRPRSWRELPLRLADFGVLHRNEPPGSLTGLTRVRRFQQDDA
;
A
#
# COMPACT_ATOMS: atom_id res chain seq x y z
N MET A 1 -23.47 34.06 35.25
CA MET A 1 -23.89 34.56 33.92
C MET A 1 -22.89 35.58 33.34
N TYR A 2 -21.57 35.36 33.52
CA TYR A 2 -20.49 36.15 32.91
C TYR A 2 -19.20 35.29 32.85
N VAL A 3 -19.28 34.06 32.32
CA VAL A 3 -18.09 33.23 32.00
C VAL A 3 -18.29 32.40 30.71
N VAL A 4 -19.47 32.45 30.08
CA VAL A 4 -19.79 31.64 28.90
C VAL A 4 -19.56 32.39 27.56
N CYS A 5 -19.31 33.71 27.59
CA CYS A 5 -19.11 34.49 26.36
C CYS A 5 -17.65 34.56 25.86
N LEU A 6 -16.64 34.18 26.65
CA LEU A 6 -15.23 34.25 26.17
C LEU A 6 -14.76 32.97 25.46
N PHE A 7 -15.44 31.84 25.65
CA PHE A 7 -15.07 30.58 25.00
C PHE A 7 -15.59 30.47 23.56
N PHE A 8 -16.69 31.16 23.23
CA PHE A 8 -17.27 31.14 21.88
C PHE A 8 -16.50 32.02 20.87
N VAL A 9 -15.78 33.05 21.33
CA VAL A 9 -15.01 33.93 20.45
C VAL A 9 -13.62 33.35 20.10
N CYS A 10 -13.02 32.55 20.99
CA CYS A 10 -11.74 31.89 20.70
C CYS A 10 -11.87 30.64 19.82
N VAL A 11 -12.99 29.92 19.87
CA VAL A 11 -13.22 28.73 19.01
C VAL A 11 -13.60 29.14 17.58
N PHE A 12 -14.28 30.28 17.38
CA PHE A 12 -14.58 30.77 16.04
C PHE A 12 -13.34 31.31 15.30
N PHE A 13 -12.37 31.90 16.00
CA PHE A 13 -11.13 32.35 15.37
C PHE A 13 -10.19 31.18 14.98
N PHE A 14 -10.17 30.09 15.77
CA PHE A 14 -9.39 28.91 15.43
C PHE A 14 -10.01 28.07 14.30
N ILE A 15 -11.35 27.99 14.23
CA ILE A 15 -12.03 27.29 13.14
C ILE A 15 -11.92 28.08 11.84
N TRP A 16 -11.95 29.41 11.86
CA TRP A 16 -11.78 30.21 10.66
C TRP A 16 -10.33 30.24 10.14
N PHE A 17 -9.33 30.23 11.03
CA PHE A 17 -7.92 30.15 10.61
C PHE A 17 -7.53 28.76 10.09
N PHE A 18 -8.17 27.68 10.57
CA PHE A 18 -7.96 26.32 10.04
C PHE A 18 -8.72 26.08 8.72
N PHE A 19 -9.88 26.71 8.52
CA PHE A 19 -10.62 26.60 7.26
C PHE A 19 -10.01 27.40 6.10
N VAL A 20 -9.37 28.54 6.38
CA VAL A 20 -8.81 29.43 5.34
C VAL A 20 -7.41 29.00 4.86
N LEU A 21 -6.68 28.17 5.62
CA LEU A 21 -5.36 27.65 5.23
C LEU A 21 -5.37 26.22 4.66
N PHE A 22 -6.45 25.45 4.82
CA PHE A 22 -6.52 24.05 4.35
C PHE A 22 -7.65 23.73 3.36
N PHE A 23 -8.57 24.65 3.10
CA PHE A 23 -9.61 24.49 2.08
C PHE A 23 -9.70 25.74 1.20
N LYS A 24 -8.74 25.90 0.28
CA LYS A 24 -9.11 26.40 -1.04
C LYS A 24 -9.66 25.20 -1.81
N PRO A 25 -10.97 25.16 -2.14
CA PRO A 25 -11.45 24.25 -3.16
C PRO A 25 -10.87 24.77 -4.48
N CYS A 26 -9.65 24.35 -4.81
CA CYS A 26 -9.22 24.41 -6.18
C CYS A 26 -10.02 23.34 -6.89
N GLY A 27 -11.20 23.73 -7.36
CA GLY A 27 -11.88 23.05 -8.45
C GLY A 27 -10.98 23.09 -9.67
N ILE A 28 -9.93 22.28 -9.65
CA ILE A 28 -9.17 21.90 -10.83
C ILE A 28 -9.92 20.67 -11.33
N THR A 29 -10.95 20.96 -12.10
CA THR A 29 -11.54 20.02 -13.05
C THR A 29 -10.41 19.39 -13.87
N LYS A 30 -10.61 18.14 -14.27
CA LYS A 30 -9.76 17.29 -15.12
C LYS A 30 -9.29 17.91 -16.47
N CYS A 31 -9.40 19.22 -16.67
CA CYS A 31 -9.03 19.94 -17.90
C CYS A 31 -8.14 21.18 -17.69
N ALA A 32 -7.76 21.60 -16.46
CA ALA A 32 -7.00 22.86 -16.27
C ALA A 32 -5.46 22.72 -16.29
N LEU A 33 -4.91 21.56 -16.66
CA LEU A 33 -3.47 21.33 -16.84
C LEU A 33 -3.11 20.91 -18.27
N ARG A 34 -3.73 21.53 -19.29
CA ARG A 34 -3.10 21.58 -20.62
C ARG A 34 -2.11 22.75 -20.58
N PRO A 35 -0.78 22.53 -20.61
CA PRO A 35 0.13 23.63 -20.84
C PRO A 35 -0.20 24.20 -22.23
N ARG A 36 -0.50 25.49 -22.31
CA ARG A 36 -0.31 26.22 -23.57
C ARG A 36 1.18 26.15 -23.86
N GLU A 37 1.52 25.90 -25.12
CA GLU A 37 2.91 25.71 -25.59
C GLU A 37 3.88 26.66 -24.88
N GLY A 38 4.84 26.10 -24.13
CA GLY A 38 6.02 26.83 -23.64
C GLY A 38 6.07 27.23 -22.16
N GLU A 39 5.03 27.04 -21.33
CA GLU A 39 5.13 27.38 -19.90
C GLU A 39 5.60 26.20 -19.02
N LEU A 40 6.88 26.23 -18.64
CA LEU A 40 7.42 25.47 -17.53
C LEU A 40 6.67 25.87 -16.24
N LEU A 41 5.88 24.98 -15.66
CA LEU A 41 5.44 25.15 -14.28
C LEU A 41 6.66 25.00 -13.35
N LEU A 42 7.30 26.13 -13.05
CA LEU A 42 8.33 26.24 -12.03
C LEU A 42 7.68 26.11 -10.65
N PHE A 43 7.52 24.87 -10.17
CA PHE A 43 7.19 24.63 -8.78
C PHE A 43 8.46 24.80 -7.91
N PRO A 44 8.44 25.66 -6.87
CA PRO A 44 9.61 25.92 -6.04
C PRO A 44 10.10 24.66 -5.30
N ASN A 45 11.42 24.63 -5.08
CA ASN A 45 12.32 23.51 -4.78
C ASN A 45 12.10 22.65 -3.51
N ARG A 46 10.89 22.57 -2.94
CA ARG A 46 10.65 21.69 -1.77
C ARG A 46 9.22 21.22 -1.74
N CYS A 47 8.89 20.11 -2.42
CA CYS A 47 7.60 19.46 -2.20
C CYS A 47 7.55 18.07 -2.84
N LYS A 48 6.95 17.11 -2.11
CA LYS A 48 6.54 15.77 -2.59
C LYS A 48 5.88 15.79 -3.99
N TYR A 49 5.30 16.92 -4.40
CA TYR A 49 4.69 17.14 -5.70
C TYR A 49 5.63 17.01 -6.91
N ARG A 50 6.96 17.25 -6.79
CA ARG A 50 7.88 17.05 -7.93
C ARG A 50 8.14 15.57 -8.24
N LEU A 51 8.07 14.70 -7.23
CA LEU A 51 8.22 13.25 -7.39
C LEU A 51 7.00 12.64 -8.10
N LEU A 52 5.79 13.11 -7.75
CA LEU A 52 4.51 12.69 -8.33
C LEU A 52 4.43 12.87 -9.86
N PHE A 53 5.10 13.88 -10.43
CA PHE A 53 5.16 14.07 -11.90
C PHE A 53 6.41 13.44 -12.56
N SER A 54 7.47 13.20 -11.77
CA SER A 54 8.67 12.54 -12.28
C SER A 54 8.49 11.03 -12.45
N PHE A 55 7.68 10.38 -11.61
CA PHE A 55 7.53 8.92 -11.64
C PHE A 55 6.79 8.40 -12.87
N PRO A 56 5.68 8.99 -13.34
CA PRO A 56 5.06 8.57 -14.61
C PRO A 56 6.04 8.71 -15.80
N SER A 57 6.80 9.79 -15.84
CA SER A 57 7.80 10.05 -16.89
C SER A 57 8.98 9.08 -16.81
N SER A 58 9.42 8.75 -15.60
CA SER A 58 10.52 7.80 -15.36
C SER A 58 10.08 6.35 -15.61
N ALA A 59 8.82 6.03 -15.34
CA ALA A 59 8.22 4.74 -15.70
C ALA A 59 8.16 4.56 -17.22
N PHE A 60 7.86 5.64 -17.96
CA PHE A 60 7.92 5.63 -19.43
C PHE A 60 9.35 5.31 -19.93
N VAL A 61 10.36 5.95 -19.33
CA VAL A 61 11.78 5.67 -19.65
C VAL A 61 12.14 4.22 -19.33
N LEU A 62 11.76 3.72 -18.15
CA LEU A 62 12.01 2.33 -17.77
C LEU A 62 11.32 1.36 -18.75
N GLY A 63 10.07 1.61 -19.11
CA GLY A 63 9.35 0.84 -20.12
C GLY A 63 10.07 0.80 -21.47
N ALA A 64 10.53 1.95 -21.97
CA ALA A 64 11.26 2.05 -23.24
C ALA A 64 12.54 1.22 -23.21
N VAL A 65 13.29 1.30 -22.12
CA VAL A 65 14.53 0.53 -21.97
C VAL A 65 14.23 -0.96 -21.82
N LEU A 66 13.15 -1.36 -21.16
CA LEU A 66 12.77 -2.78 -21.09
C LEU A 66 12.45 -3.36 -22.46
N GLU A 67 11.71 -2.63 -23.30
CA GLU A 67 11.43 -3.06 -24.68
C GLU A 67 12.73 -3.12 -25.52
N GLN A 68 13.58 -2.10 -25.45
CA GLN A 68 14.81 -2.03 -26.23
C GLN A 68 15.87 -3.06 -25.80
N PHE A 69 16.04 -3.25 -24.50
CA PHE A 69 17.12 -4.06 -23.94
C PHE A 69 16.78 -5.55 -23.85
N TYR A 70 15.50 -5.87 -23.59
CA TYR A 70 15.05 -7.24 -23.40
C TYR A 70 14.16 -7.76 -24.54
N GLY A 71 13.74 -6.92 -25.49
CA GLY A 71 12.71 -7.27 -26.46
C GLY A 71 11.36 -7.54 -25.78
N ALA A 72 11.15 -6.95 -24.60
CA ALA A 72 9.98 -7.20 -23.79
C ALA A 72 8.74 -6.54 -24.41
N THR A 73 7.56 -7.12 -24.18
CA THR A 73 6.29 -6.48 -24.50
C THR A 73 5.77 -5.78 -23.26
N LEU A 74 5.70 -4.44 -23.28
CA LEU A 74 5.27 -3.67 -22.11
C LEU A 74 3.77 -3.82 -21.85
N CYS A 75 3.38 -4.25 -20.64
CA CYS A 75 1.98 -4.47 -20.26
C CYS A 75 1.43 -3.26 -19.48
N SER A 76 2.11 -2.88 -18.40
CA SER A 76 1.66 -1.81 -17.51
C SER A 76 2.82 -0.94 -17.04
N THR A 77 2.54 0.34 -16.79
CA THR A 77 3.44 1.24 -16.06
C THR A 77 2.64 1.97 -15.01
N VAL A 78 3.06 1.89 -13.76
CA VAL A 78 2.31 2.45 -12.65
C VAL A 78 3.25 3.26 -11.77
N ALA A 79 2.88 4.52 -11.52
CA ALA A 79 3.50 5.35 -10.50
C ALA A 79 2.77 5.15 -9.17
N THR A 80 3.54 5.06 -8.09
CA THR A 80 3.09 4.90 -6.70
C THR A 80 3.66 6.02 -5.85
N GLU A 81 3.28 6.10 -4.57
CA GLU A 81 3.83 7.11 -3.65
C GLU A 81 5.34 6.93 -3.41
N ASP A 82 5.81 5.68 -3.43
CA ASP A 82 7.18 5.31 -3.06
C ASP A 82 8.11 5.06 -4.27
N GLY A 83 7.60 5.24 -5.49
CA GLY A 83 8.36 4.96 -6.72
C GLY A 83 7.43 4.62 -7.88
N PHE A 84 7.91 3.78 -8.79
CA PHE A 84 7.12 3.30 -9.92
C PHE A 84 7.55 1.88 -10.31
N PHE A 85 6.73 1.21 -11.10
CA PHE A 85 7.09 -0.07 -11.68
C PHE A 85 6.55 -0.23 -13.10
N CYS A 86 7.20 -1.10 -13.85
CA CYS A 86 6.77 -1.55 -15.16
C CYS A 86 6.54 -3.06 -15.11
N ASP A 87 5.37 -3.51 -15.56
CA ASP A 87 5.12 -4.92 -15.83
C ASP A 87 5.35 -5.18 -17.31
N ALA A 88 6.23 -6.12 -17.63
CA ALA A 88 6.56 -6.49 -18.99
C ALA A 88 6.51 -8.01 -19.17
N HIS A 89 6.02 -8.44 -20.33
CA HIS A 89 6.07 -9.83 -20.74
C HIS A 89 7.39 -10.09 -21.48
N MET A 90 8.15 -11.08 -21.00
CA MET A 90 9.48 -11.41 -21.51
C MET A 90 9.61 -12.88 -21.95
N GLY A 91 8.47 -13.55 -22.21
CA GLY A 91 8.45 -15.00 -22.45
C GLY A 91 9.05 -15.76 -21.27
N ASP A 92 10.04 -16.60 -21.54
CA ASP A 92 10.75 -17.39 -20.53
C ASP A 92 11.93 -16.64 -19.87
N ARG A 93 12.26 -15.42 -20.32
CA ARG A 93 13.35 -14.62 -19.76
C ARG A 93 12.87 -13.86 -18.52
N THR A 94 13.72 -13.79 -17.51
CA THR A 94 13.51 -12.97 -16.30
C THR A 94 14.68 -12.01 -16.11
N VAL A 95 14.40 -10.80 -15.63
CA VAL A 95 15.45 -9.83 -15.27
C VAL A 95 16.18 -10.28 -14.01
N GLN A 96 17.47 -10.61 -14.15
CA GLN A 96 18.29 -11.04 -13.03
C GLN A 96 18.79 -9.86 -12.18
N ARG A 97 19.07 -10.11 -10.90
CA ARG A 97 19.57 -9.06 -9.98
C ARG A 97 20.92 -8.48 -10.42
N SER A 98 21.75 -9.27 -11.10
CA SER A 98 23.03 -8.85 -11.67
C SER A 98 22.87 -7.88 -12.85
N GLU A 99 21.72 -7.87 -13.53
CA GLU A 99 21.46 -7.01 -14.69
C GLU A 99 20.90 -5.62 -14.28
N LEU A 100 20.48 -5.44 -13.01
CA LEU A 100 19.87 -4.18 -12.56
C LEU A 100 20.78 -2.96 -12.73
N PRO A 101 22.09 -3.00 -12.42
CA PRO A 101 22.97 -1.86 -12.66
C PRO A 101 23.07 -1.48 -14.14
N ALA A 102 23.13 -2.47 -15.05
CA ALA A 102 23.15 -2.23 -16.48
C ALA A 102 21.83 -1.61 -16.98
N LEU A 103 20.70 -2.02 -16.38
CA LEU A 103 19.39 -1.43 -16.66
C LEU A 103 19.30 0.02 -16.18
N GLU A 104 19.85 0.34 -15.01
CA GLU A 104 19.97 1.71 -14.50
C GLU A 104 20.77 2.60 -15.45
N ASP A 105 21.94 2.12 -15.90
CA ASP A 105 22.79 2.83 -16.84
C ASP A 105 22.08 3.10 -18.18
N ALA A 106 21.35 2.10 -18.70
CA ALA A 106 20.57 2.25 -19.92
C ALA A 106 19.42 3.27 -19.76
N CYS A 107 18.71 3.25 -18.63
CA CYS A 107 17.71 4.26 -18.29
C CYS A 107 18.30 5.67 -18.22
N MET A 108 19.46 5.82 -17.58
CA MET A 108 20.14 7.11 -17.49
C MET A 108 20.70 7.57 -18.84
N ALA A 109 21.15 6.65 -19.70
CA ALA A 109 21.55 6.96 -21.07
C ALA A 109 20.35 7.47 -21.90
N PHE A 110 19.18 6.83 -21.79
CA PHE A 110 17.95 7.27 -22.44
C PHE A 110 17.49 8.65 -21.90
N ALA A 111 17.61 8.87 -20.59
CA ALA A 111 17.30 10.17 -19.99
C ALA A 111 18.20 11.30 -20.52
N ARG A 112 19.50 11.02 -20.68
CA ARG A 112 20.50 11.98 -21.21
C ARG A 112 20.27 12.35 -22.68
N ALA A 113 19.55 11.53 -23.45
CA ALA A 113 19.17 11.86 -24.82
C ALA A 113 18.11 12.98 -24.92
N GLN A 114 17.51 13.39 -23.79
CA GLN A 114 16.57 14.51 -23.68
C GLN A 114 15.37 14.45 -24.66
N HIS A 115 14.87 13.24 -24.92
CA HIS A 115 13.66 13.06 -25.72
C HIS A 115 12.49 13.84 -25.11
N ARG A 116 11.75 14.56 -25.95
CA ARG A 116 10.54 15.28 -25.56
C ARG A 116 9.38 14.29 -25.38
N PHE A 117 8.49 14.60 -24.45
CA PHE A 117 7.22 13.89 -24.32
C PHE A 117 6.17 14.62 -25.15
N GLU A 118 5.72 13.99 -26.23
CA GLU A 118 4.71 14.52 -27.13
C GLU A 118 3.36 13.91 -26.80
N CYS A 119 2.41 14.76 -26.38
CA CYS A 119 1.05 14.36 -26.09
C CYS A 119 0.25 14.30 -27.40
N LEU A 120 -0.31 13.14 -27.70
CA LEU A 120 -1.15 12.88 -28.87
C LEU A 120 -2.54 12.47 -28.40
N GLU A 121 -3.59 12.94 -29.08
CA GLU A 121 -4.95 12.42 -28.91
C GLU A 121 -5.24 11.47 -30.08
N ALA A 122 -5.67 10.25 -29.77
CA ALA A 122 -5.97 9.22 -30.76
C ALA A 122 -7.35 8.60 -30.50
N THR A 123 -8.05 8.22 -31.58
CA THR A 123 -9.31 7.45 -31.48
C THR A 123 -9.02 6.00 -31.12
N ARG A 124 -10.05 5.26 -30.67
CA ARG A 124 -9.92 3.84 -30.34
C ARG A 124 -9.38 3.02 -31.52
N GLU A 125 -9.81 3.32 -32.75
CA GLU A 125 -9.38 2.63 -33.96
C GLU A 125 -7.90 2.91 -34.27
N GLN A 126 -7.47 4.16 -34.12
CA GLN A 126 -6.06 4.54 -34.28
C GLN A 126 -5.18 3.87 -33.24
N LEU A 127 -5.64 3.81 -31.99
CA LEU A 127 -4.95 3.10 -30.91
C LEU A 127 -4.83 1.60 -31.20
N ALA A 128 -5.90 0.97 -31.67
CA ALA A 128 -5.89 -0.45 -32.03
C ALA A 128 -4.86 -0.75 -33.13
N GLU A 129 -4.75 0.12 -34.13
CA GLU A 129 -3.75 -0.05 -35.20
C GLU A 129 -2.32 0.21 -34.69
N LEU A 130 -2.11 1.24 -33.87
CA LEU A 130 -0.79 1.58 -33.30
C LEU A 130 -0.27 0.48 -32.37
N PHE A 131 -1.15 -0.11 -31.56
CA PHE A 131 -0.82 -1.15 -30.57
C PHE A 131 -1.13 -2.57 -31.06
N LYS A 132 -1.35 -2.80 -32.36
CA LYS A 132 -1.68 -4.12 -32.93
C LYS A 132 -0.70 -5.25 -32.59
N HIS A 133 0.54 -4.88 -32.30
CA HIS A 133 1.63 -5.80 -31.96
C HIS A 133 1.67 -6.15 -30.46
N ASN A 134 0.92 -5.44 -29.62
CA ASN A 134 0.93 -5.58 -28.16
C ASN A 134 -0.47 -5.91 -27.65
N SER A 135 -0.76 -7.20 -27.52
CA SER A 135 -2.08 -7.70 -27.07
C SER A 135 -2.47 -7.17 -25.67
N PHE A 136 -1.50 -6.89 -24.80
CA PHE A 136 -1.78 -6.40 -23.46
C PHE A 136 -2.29 -4.95 -23.50
N GLN A 137 -1.68 -4.10 -24.33
CA GLN A 137 -2.15 -2.73 -24.51
C GLN A 137 -3.54 -2.69 -25.18
N LEU A 138 -3.81 -3.57 -26.15
CA LEU A 138 -5.15 -3.66 -26.76
C LEU A 138 -6.23 -3.98 -25.73
N GLN A 139 -5.99 -4.97 -24.87
CA GLN A 139 -6.92 -5.31 -23.79
C GLN A 139 -7.14 -4.11 -22.84
N ARG A 140 -6.06 -3.42 -22.45
CA ARG A 140 -6.17 -2.21 -21.62
C ARG A 140 -6.94 -1.09 -22.32
N ILE A 141 -6.76 -0.91 -23.62
CA ILE A 141 -7.52 0.08 -24.39
C ILE A 141 -9.01 -0.27 -24.37
N GLU A 142 -9.37 -1.54 -24.50
CA GLU A 142 -10.76 -1.99 -24.42
C GLU A 142 -11.38 -1.73 -23.04
N GLU A 143 -10.65 -2.00 -21.96
CA GLU A 143 -11.10 -1.90 -20.57
C GLU A 143 -11.06 -0.47 -20.01
N GLU A 144 -9.99 0.28 -20.26
CA GLU A 144 -9.71 1.58 -19.62
C GLU A 144 -10.24 2.78 -20.44
N VAL A 145 -10.28 2.67 -21.77
CA VAL A 145 -10.75 3.78 -22.62
C VAL A 145 -12.26 3.70 -22.72
N THR A 146 -12.96 4.65 -22.11
CA THR A 146 -14.43 4.78 -22.19
C THR A 146 -14.87 5.97 -23.03
N SER A 147 -13.95 6.91 -23.30
CA SER A 147 -14.15 8.10 -24.13
C SER A 147 -13.91 7.82 -25.62
N PRO A 148 -14.41 8.69 -26.53
CA PRO A 148 -14.18 8.56 -27.98
C PRO A 148 -12.70 8.71 -28.38
N THR A 149 -11.92 9.44 -27.59
CA THR A 149 -10.48 9.61 -27.76
C THR A 149 -9.75 9.30 -26.45
N ALA A 150 -8.49 8.87 -26.54
CA ALA A 150 -7.60 8.72 -25.40
C ALA A 150 -6.28 9.46 -25.65
N THR A 151 -5.62 9.82 -24.55
CA THR A 151 -4.32 10.47 -24.58
C THR A 151 -3.20 9.44 -24.62
N VAL A 152 -2.28 9.62 -25.56
CA VAL A 152 -1.09 8.80 -25.75
C VAL A 152 0.13 9.70 -25.69
N TYR A 153 1.20 9.22 -25.08
CA TYR A 153 2.46 9.94 -25.10
C TYR A 153 3.46 9.21 -25.99
N ARG A 154 4.15 9.99 -26.82
CA ARG A 154 5.33 9.56 -27.57
C ARG A 154 6.58 10.11 -26.90
N CYS A 155 7.59 9.27 -26.73
CA CYS A 155 8.92 9.69 -26.30
C CYS A 155 9.98 8.90 -27.05
N GLY A 156 10.65 9.55 -28.00
CA GLY A 156 11.58 8.88 -28.90
C GLY A 156 10.87 7.78 -29.72
N PRO A 157 11.37 6.53 -29.71
CA PRO A 157 10.75 5.43 -30.44
C PRO A 157 9.50 4.84 -29.75
N LEU A 158 9.30 5.13 -28.45
CA LEU A 158 8.24 4.50 -27.67
C LEU A 158 6.94 5.33 -27.74
N LEU A 159 5.82 4.61 -27.81
CA LEU A 159 4.47 5.13 -27.72
C LEU A 159 3.74 4.41 -26.59
N GLN A 160 3.08 5.14 -25.69
CA GLN A 160 2.40 4.50 -24.55
C GLN A 160 1.11 5.22 -24.16
N LEU A 161 0.11 4.43 -23.80
CA LEU A 161 -1.11 4.93 -23.15
C LEU A 161 -0.75 5.37 -21.73
N CYS A 162 -0.94 6.65 -21.43
CA CYS A 162 -0.69 7.23 -20.12
C CYS A 162 -1.63 8.42 -19.89
N PRO A 163 -2.32 8.51 -18.74
CA PRO A 163 -3.20 9.64 -18.45
C PRO A 163 -2.45 10.96 -18.26
N GLY A 164 -1.12 10.92 -18.04
CA GLY A 164 -0.30 12.09 -17.77
C GLY A 164 -0.68 12.82 -16.46
N PRO A 165 -0.15 14.03 -16.24
CA PRO A 165 0.83 14.73 -17.08
C PRO A 165 2.25 14.18 -16.93
N LEU A 166 3.08 14.34 -17.97
CA LEU A 166 4.50 13.96 -17.98
C LEU A 166 5.41 15.20 -17.92
N LEU A 167 6.69 14.98 -17.64
CA LEU A 167 7.75 16.01 -17.72
C LEU A 167 7.89 16.53 -19.16
N GLY A 168 8.52 17.69 -19.35
CA GLY A 168 8.72 18.24 -20.70
C GLY A 168 9.69 17.42 -21.57
N HIS A 169 10.72 16.85 -20.96
CA HIS A 169 11.67 15.95 -21.62
C HIS A 169 12.33 15.00 -20.60
N THR A 170 12.90 13.91 -21.09
CA THR A 170 13.52 12.85 -20.26
C THR A 170 14.74 13.34 -19.48
N GLY A 171 15.45 14.35 -20.00
CA GLY A 171 16.61 14.96 -19.32
C GLY A 171 16.33 15.66 -17.99
N LEU A 172 15.06 15.82 -17.60
CA LEU A 172 14.70 16.29 -16.25
C LEU A 172 14.77 15.18 -15.19
N ILE A 173 14.99 13.94 -15.61
CA ILE A 173 15.28 12.79 -14.74
C ILE A 173 16.78 12.79 -14.47
N GLY A 174 17.18 13.28 -13.29
CA GLY A 174 18.59 13.46 -12.94
C GLY A 174 19.27 12.20 -12.41
N ALA A 175 18.52 11.34 -11.72
CA ALA A 175 19.00 10.06 -11.20
C ALA A 175 17.87 9.04 -11.13
N LEU A 176 18.20 7.76 -11.30
CA LEU A 176 17.27 6.63 -11.24
C LEU A 176 17.96 5.44 -10.56
N ARG A 177 17.19 4.67 -9.78
CA ARG A 177 17.63 3.42 -9.17
C ARG A 177 16.57 2.35 -9.34
N VAL A 178 16.95 1.18 -9.84
CA VAL A 178 16.10 0.00 -9.94
C VAL A 178 16.18 -0.77 -8.62
N LEU A 179 15.03 -0.96 -7.99
CA LEU A 179 14.92 -1.52 -6.64
C LEU A 179 14.80 -3.04 -6.66
N THR A 180 13.83 -3.54 -7.41
CA THR A 180 13.47 -4.96 -7.40
C THR A 180 13.01 -5.45 -8.76
N SER A 181 13.15 -6.76 -8.93
CA SER A 181 12.64 -7.53 -10.06
C SER A 181 11.83 -8.68 -9.45
N SER A 182 10.53 -8.73 -9.70
CA SER A 182 9.63 -9.75 -9.12
C SER A 182 8.62 -10.26 -10.15
N ALA A 183 8.09 -11.46 -9.91
CA ALA A 183 7.01 -11.99 -10.74
C ALA A 183 5.71 -11.21 -10.50
N ALA A 184 4.99 -10.93 -11.59
CA ALA A 184 3.63 -10.43 -11.60
C ALA A 184 2.77 -11.32 -12.53
N PHE A 185 1.46 -11.12 -12.50
CA PHE A 185 0.52 -11.90 -13.29
C PHE A 185 -0.47 -10.98 -13.97
N TRP A 186 -0.81 -11.31 -15.22
CA TRP A 186 -1.83 -10.64 -16.00
C TRP A 186 -3.10 -11.48 -16.07
N GLY A 187 -4.26 -10.83 -15.98
CA GLY A 187 -5.57 -11.46 -16.16
C GLY A 187 -6.07 -12.27 -14.96
N ASP A 188 -7.16 -13.01 -15.19
CA ASP A 188 -7.86 -13.77 -14.17
C ASP A 188 -7.04 -14.94 -13.61
N PRO A 189 -7.30 -15.39 -12.36
CA PRO A 189 -6.59 -16.51 -11.75
C PRO A 189 -6.52 -17.80 -12.56
N ALA A 190 -7.50 -18.05 -13.43
CA ALA A 190 -7.60 -19.25 -14.26
C ALA A 190 -6.73 -19.21 -15.54
N GLU A 191 -6.39 -18.02 -16.04
CA GLU A 191 -5.66 -17.82 -17.31
C GLU A 191 -4.42 -16.90 -17.13
N ARG A 192 -3.75 -17.01 -15.98
CA ARG A 192 -2.65 -16.10 -15.62
C ARG A 192 -1.47 -16.21 -16.60
N ARG A 193 -1.17 -15.11 -17.27
CA ARG A 193 0.11 -14.94 -17.98
C ARG A 193 1.16 -14.40 -17.00
N SER A 194 2.35 -15.00 -16.98
CA SER A 194 3.44 -14.52 -16.14
C SER A 194 4.07 -13.27 -16.76
N LEU A 195 4.25 -12.25 -15.92
CA LEU A 195 4.91 -11.00 -16.23
C LEU A 195 6.10 -10.80 -15.30
N GLN A 196 7.08 -10.01 -15.75
CA GLN A 196 8.15 -9.50 -14.91
C GLN A 196 7.83 -8.06 -14.49
N ARG A 197 7.73 -7.83 -13.18
CA ARG A 197 7.64 -6.49 -12.60
C ARG A 197 9.02 -5.98 -12.25
N VAL A 198 9.39 -4.83 -12.82
CA VAL A 198 10.61 -4.11 -12.46
C VAL A 198 10.22 -2.81 -11.77
N ALA A 199 10.59 -2.66 -10.50
CA ALA A 199 10.29 -1.48 -9.70
C ALA A 199 11.53 -0.59 -9.55
N ALA A 200 11.34 0.73 -9.58
CA ALA A 200 12.39 1.73 -9.54
C ALA A 200 11.93 3.03 -8.87
N VAL A 201 12.90 3.88 -8.56
CA VAL A 201 12.71 5.25 -8.06
C VAL A 201 13.56 6.21 -8.87
N ALA A 202 13.12 7.46 -9.00
CA ALA A 202 13.82 8.48 -9.76
C ALA A 202 13.78 9.83 -9.04
N PHE A 203 14.83 10.63 -9.22
CA PHE A 203 14.98 11.92 -8.58
C PHE A 203 15.51 12.97 -9.56
N PRO A 204 15.24 14.26 -9.32
CA PRO A 204 15.76 15.35 -10.14
C PRO A 204 17.29 15.49 -10.10
N SER A 205 17.96 14.93 -9.08
CA SER A 205 19.41 14.99 -8.92
C SER A 205 19.96 13.74 -8.24
N THR A 206 21.25 13.47 -8.44
CA THR A 206 21.97 12.39 -7.73
C THR A 206 21.99 12.61 -6.22
N GLN A 207 22.12 13.87 -5.78
CA GLN A 207 22.12 14.23 -4.35
C GLN A 207 20.80 13.84 -3.67
N ASP A 208 19.66 14.05 -4.34
CA ASP A 208 18.35 13.66 -3.82
C ASP A 208 18.22 12.14 -3.70
N LEU A 209 18.74 11.38 -4.68
CA LEU A 209 18.76 9.92 -4.65
C LEU A 209 19.65 9.39 -3.50
N GLU A 210 20.81 10.01 -3.28
CA GLU A 210 21.70 9.66 -2.17
C GLU A 210 21.05 9.94 -0.81
N ALA A 211 20.41 11.11 -0.65
CA ALA A 211 19.68 11.45 0.56
C ALA A 211 18.51 10.47 0.83
N TRP A 212 17.77 10.10 -0.22
CA TRP A 212 16.74 9.08 -0.12
C TRP A 212 17.32 7.72 0.29
N GLN A 213 18.44 7.30 -0.31
CA GLN A 213 19.08 6.03 0.02
C GLN A 213 19.54 6.00 1.48
N GLN A 214 20.17 7.07 1.97
CA GLN A 214 20.56 7.20 3.37
C GLN A 214 19.35 7.08 4.32
N ALA A 215 18.22 7.67 3.95
CA ALA A 215 16.98 7.54 4.72
C ALA A 215 16.44 6.10 4.72
N GLN A 216 16.50 5.39 3.58
CA GLN A 216 16.13 3.97 3.51
C GLN A 216 17.04 3.09 4.35
N ASP A 217 18.35 3.32 4.31
CA ASP A 217 19.32 2.57 5.12
C ASP A 217 19.10 2.82 6.62
N ALA A 218 18.81 4.06 7.01
CA ALA A 218 18.43 4.43 8.37
C ALA A 218 17.11 3.78 8.81
N ALA A 219 16.13 3.66 7.92
CA ALA A 219 14.86 2.99 8.19
C ALA A 219 15.06 1.46 8.32
N ALA A 220 15.89 0.85 7.49
CA ALA A 220 16.23 -0.57 7.54
C ALA A 220 16.93 -0.96 8.85
N LEU A 221 17.70 -0.04 9.45
CA LEU A 221 18.27 -0.21 10.79
C LEU A 221 17.20 -0.26 11.90
N ARG A 222 16.03 0.33 11.66
CA ARG A 222 14.90 0.39 12.61
C ARG A 222 13.85 -0.69 12.38
N ASP A 223 14.08 -1.60 11.44
CA ASP A 223 13.19 -2.71 11.16
C ASP A 223 13.10 -3.65 12.37
N HIS A 224 11.90 -3.82 12.91
CA HIS A 224 11.66 -4.67 14.09
C HIS A 224 12.04 -6.12 13.85
N ARG A 225 12.04 -6.61 12.60
CA ARG A 225 12.45 -7.98 12.24
C ARG A 225 13.96 -8.14 12.42
N ARG A 226 14.72 -7.10 12.06
CA ARG A 226 16.16 -7.05 12.25
C ARG A 226 16.49 -6.95 13.74
N ILE A 227 15.92 -5.95 14.41
CA ILE A 227 16.13 -5.71 15.85
C ILE A 227 15.71 -6.93 16.67
N GLY A 228 14.54 -7.51 16.36
CA GLY A 228 14.01 -8.68 17.08
C GLY A 228 14.90 -9.91 16.97
N ARG A 229 15.58 -10.09 15.84
CA ARG A 229 16.59 -11.15 15.66
C ARG A 229 17.90 -10.80 16.37
N GLU A 230 18.43 -9.60 16.17
CA GLU A 230 19.71 -9.17 16.74
C GLU A 230 19.69 -9.09 18.28
N GLN A 231 18.54 -8.78 18.87
CA GLN A 231 18.35 -8.69 20.32
C GLN A 231 17.73 -9.95 20.95
N GLU A 232 17.48 -10.99 20.14
CA GLU A 232 16.87 -12.24 20.59
C GLU A 232 15.52 -12.03 21.30
N LEU A 233 14.65 -11.20 20.70
CA LEU A 233 13.32 -10.90 21.23
C LEU A 233 12.29 -11.92 20.78
N PHE A 234 12.35 -12.34 19.51
CA PHE A 234 11.42 -13.28 18.94
C PHE A 234 11.94 -13.98 17.70
N PHE A 235 11.31 -15.09 17.32
CA PHE A 235 11.51 -15.73 16.03
C PHE A 235 10.20 -16.27 15.45
N PHE A 236 10.24 -16.64 14.17
CA PHE A 236 9.13 -17.29 13.47
C PHE A 236 9.58 -18.65 12.94
N HIS A 237 8.67 -19.62 12.94
CA HIS A 237 8.95 -20.97 12.46
C HIS A 237 7.94 -21.40 11.38
N LYS A 238 8.41 -22.14 10.37
CA LYS A 238 7.57 -22.60 9.24
C LYS A 238 6.40 -23.49 9.66
N LEU A 239 6.53 -24.19 10.80
CA LEU A 239 5.46 -25.03 11.36
C LEU A 239 4.30 -24.23 11.96
N SER A 240 4.48 -22.93 12.23
CA SER A 240 3.43 -22.04 12.70
C SER A 240 3.52 -20.69 11.98
N PRO A 241 3.24 -20.64 10.67
CA PRO A 241 3.40 -19.44 9.86
C PRO A 241 2.52 -18.31 10.38
N GLY A 242 3.10 -17.12 10.52
CA GLY A 242 2.38 -15.95 11.02
C GLY A 242 2.13 -15.96 12.53
N SER A 243 2.68 -16.89 13.29
CA SER A 243 2.64 -16.87 14.76
C SER A 243 4.05 -16.69 15.31
N CYS A 244 4.21 -15.68 16.14
CA CYS A 244 5.47 -15.33 16.77
C CYS A 244 5.79 -16.25 17.96
N PHE A 245 7.06 -16.66 18.08
CA PHE A 245 7.63 -17.21 19.30
C PHE A 245 8.40 -16.09 20.03
N PHE A 246 7.87 -15.64 21.16
CA PHE A 246 8.58 -14.70 22.02
C PHE A 246 9.66 -15.43 22.83
N LEU A 247 10.89 -14.95 22.72
CA LEU A 247 12.02 -15.38 23.54
C LEU A 247 11.97 -14.66 24.90
N PRO A 248 12.76 -15.06 25.92
CA PRO A 248 12.65 -14.50 27.27
C PRO A 248 12.68 -12.97 27.34
N ARG A 249 13.55 -12.31 26.53
CA ARG A 249 13.62 -10.85 26.46
C ARG A 249 12.38 -10.23 25.82
N GLY A 250 11.89 -10.81 24.72
CA GLY A 250 10.65 -10.33 24.09
C GLY A 250 9.42 -10.57 24.95
N ALA A 251 9.36 -11.70 25.66
CA ALA A 251 8.30 -11.99 26.63
C ALA A 251 8.30 -11.00 27.80
N HIS A 252 9.48 -10.58 28.27
CA HIS A 252 9.59 -9.52 29.28
C HIS A 252 8.99 -8.19 28.79
N VAL A 253 9.33 -7.75 27.57
CA VAL A 253 8.76 -6.54 26.96
C VAL A 253 7.24 -6.69 26.79
N TYR A 254 6.78 -7.83 26.28
CA TYR A 254 5.36 -8.12 26.11
C TYR A 254 4.59 -8.03 27.44
N ASN A 255 5.09 -8.67 28.50
CA ASN A 255 4.45 -8.64 29.82
C ASN A 255 4.44 -7.23 30.42
N ALA A 256 5.54 -6.48 30.28
CA ALA A 256 5.59 -5.09 30.74
C ALA A 256 4.53 -4.20 30.06
N LEU A 257 4.28 -4.40 28.76
CA LEU A 257 3.22 -3.69 28.04
C LEU A 257 1.82 -4.11 28.50
N VAL A 258 1.60 -5.40 28.72
CA VAL A 258 0.33 -5.91 29.25
C VAL A 258 0.05 -5.35 30.65
N ASP A 259 1.04 -5.36 31.54
CA ASP A 259 0.92 -4.84 32.89
C ASP A 259 0.65 -3.33 32.89
N PHE A 260 1.30 -2.59 31.99
CA PHE A 260 0.99 -1.17 31.76
C PHE A 260 -0.47 -0.97 31.37
N ILE A 261 -0.97 -1.65 30.32
CA ILE A 261 -2.36 -1.48 29.88
C ILE A 261 -3.37 -1.94 30.95
N ARG A 262 -3.07 -3.01 31.70
CA ARG A 262 -3.91 -3.44 32.83
C ARG A 262 -4.05 -2.35 33.89
N SER A 263 -2.97 -1.64 34.19
CA SER A 263 -3.02 -0.49 35.11
C SER A 263 -3.91 0.64 34.56
N GLU A 264 -3.84 0.90 33.25
CA GLU A 264 -4.66 1.90 32.58
C GLU A 264 -6.15 1.51 32.54
N TYR A 265 -6.47 0.22 32.39
CA TYR A 265 -7.83 -0.33 32.49
C TYR A 265 -8.42 -0.15 33.88
N GLN A 266 -7.67 -0.48 34.93
CA GLN A 266 -8.11 -0.30 36.32
C GLN A 266 -8.39 1.17 36.61
N ALA A 267 -7.50 2.07 36.21
CA ALA A 267 -7.67 3.51 36.41
C ALA A 267 -8.90 4.09 35.69
N ARG A 268 -9.36 3.45 34.60
CA ARG A 268 -10.52 3.88 33.79
C ARG A 268 -11.80 3.09 34.08
N GLY A 269 -11.78 2.18 35.05
CA GLY A 269 -12.92 1.37 35.42
C GLY A 269 -13.33 0.37 34.33
N PHE A 270 -12.36 -0.22 33.64
CA PHE A 270 -12.57 -1.42 32.83
C PHE A 270 -12.44 -2.67 33.70
N CYS A 271 -13.30 -3.65 33.46
CA CYS A 271 -13.24 -4.95 34.11
C CYS A 271 -12.62 -5.96 33.16
N GLU A 272 -11.43 -6.48 33.48
CA GLU A 272 -10.79 -7.53 32.68
C GLU A 272 -11.62 -8.83 32.76
N VAL A 273 -11.85 -9.44 31.61
CA VAL A 273 -12.56 -10.71 31.42
C VAL A 273 -11.73 -11.65 30.57
N VAL A 274 -12.05 -12.94 30.65
CA VAL A 274 -11.41 -13.99 29.84
C VAL A 274 -12.48 -14.75 29.09
N THR A 275 -12.41 -14.71 27.76
CA THR A 275 -13.37 -15.40 26.89
C THR A 275 -12.75 -16.63 26.19
N PRO A 276 -13.54 -17.64 25.81
CA PRO A 276 -13.04 -18.81 25.06
C PRO A 276 -12.35 -18.45 23.74
N ASN A 277 -11.55 -19.37 23.20
CA ASN A 277 -10.89 -19.20 21.91
C ASN A 277 -11.62 -19.90 20.75
N VAL A 278 -12.47 -20.89 21.05
CA VAL A 278 -13.15 -21.74 20.08
C VAL A 278 -14.66 -21.56 20.24
N PHE A 279 -15.36 -21.31 19.14
CA PHE A 279 -16.81 -21.13 19.14
C PHE A 279 -17.48 -21.87 17.99
N SER A 280 -18.78 -22.11 18.15
CA SER A 280 -19.65 -22.53 17.05
C SER A 280 -19.76 -21.41 16.00
N PRO A 281 -19.72 -21.73 14.69
CA PRO A 281 -19.93 -20.79 13.61
C PRO A 281 -21.21 -19.95 13.73
N ARG A 282 -22.23 -20.51 14.38
CA ARG A 282 -23.50 -19.84 14.68
C ARG A 282 -23.31 -18.49 15.38
N LEU A 283 -22.29 -18.33 16.24
CA LEU A 283 -22.00 -17.05 16.89
C LEU A 283 -21.63 -15.96 15.87
N TRP A 284 -20.87 -16.33 14.85
CA TRP A 284 -20.43 -15.41 13.80
C TRP A 284 -21.54 -15.10 12.80
N GLU A 285 -22.41 -16.08 12.54
CA GLU A 285 -23.63 -15.87 11.75
C GLU A 285 -24.58 -14.91 12.44
N LEU A 286 -24.84 -15.11 13.74
CA LEU A 286 -25.70 -14.25 14.56
C LEU A 286 -25.17 -12.82 14.66
N SER A 287 -23.84 -12.66 14.72
CA SER A 287 -23.21 -11.34 14.77
C SER A 287 -22.98 -10.70 13.39
N GLY A 288 -23.30 -11.39 12.29
CA GLY A 288 -23.09 -10.92 10.92
C GLY A 288 -21.63 -10.98 10.42
N HIS A 289 -20.70 -11.46 11.23
CA HIS A 289 -19.28 -11.55 10.87
C HIS A 289 -19.02 -12.68 9.88
N TRP A 290 -19.84 -13.74 9.88
CA TRP A 290 -19.62 -14.89 9.00
C TRP A 290 -19.65 -14.49 7.52
N GLN A 291 -20.58 -13.63 7.13
CA GLN A 291 -20.78 -13.18 5.76
C GLN A 291 -19.58 -12.38 5.22
N HIS A 292 -18.83 -11.70 6.11
CA HIS A 292 -17.73 -10.82 5.72
C HIS A 292 -16.35 -11.42 5.98
N TYR A 293 -16.20 -12.27 7.00
CA TYR A 293 -14.89 -12.71 7.50
C TYR A 293 -14.65 -14.21 7.40
N SER A 294 -15.65 -15.04 7.05
CA SER A 294 -15.51 -16.50 7.00
C SER A 294 -14.31 -16.97 6.16
N ALA A 295 -14.02 -16.33 5.03
CA ALA A 295 -12.86 -16.63 4.18
C ALA A 295 -11.50 -16.42 4.90
N HIS A 296 -11.47 -15.58 5.93
CA HIS A 296 -10.28 -15.24 6.72
C HIS A 296 -10.35 -15.78 8.15
N MET A 297 -11.21 -16.76 8.42
CA MET A 297 -11.31 -17.43 9.72
C MET A 297 -10.69 -18.81 9.68
N PHE A 298 -10.11 -19.24 10.80
CA PHE A 298 -9.69 -20.62 10.97
C PHE A 298 -10.87 -21.44 11.48
N SER A 299 -11.33 -22.38 10.66
CA SER A 299 -12.38 -23.34 11.00
C SER A 299 -11.82 -24.77 10.93
N PHE A 300 -12.31 -25.64 11.80
CA PHE A 300 -11.91 -27.04 11.87
C PHE A 300 -13.09 -27.90 12.31
N THR A 301 -13.07 -29.17 11.90
CA THR A 301 -14.09 -30.13 12.29
C THR A 301 -13.67 -30.84 13.58
N ALA A 302 -14.56 -30.87 14.56
CA ALA A 302 -14.41 -31.61 15.81
C ALA A 302 -15.59 -32.58 15.95
N GLY A 303 -15.35 -33.86 15.62
CA GLY A 303 -16.43 -34.86 15.53
C GLY A 303 -17.38 -34.55 14.38
N THR A 304 -18.66 -34.32 14.70
CA THR A 304 -19.69 -33.93 13.72
C THR A 304 -19.88 -32.42 13.60
N GLU A 305 -19.23 -31.63 14.46
CA GLU A 305 -19.41 -30.19 14.51
C GLU A 305 -18.28 -29.46 13.80
N THR A 306 -18.62 -28.35 13.14
CA THR A 306 -17.62 -27.37 12.69
C THR A 306 -17.46 -26.34 13.79
N LEU A 307 -16.22 -26.08 14.18
CA LEU A 307 -15.84 -25.04 15.13
C LEU A 307 -14.89 -24.06 14.46
N SER A 308 -14.72 -22.88 15.04
CA SER A 308 -13.74 -21.92 14.57
C SER A 308 -13.04 -21.21 15.70
N LEU A 309 -11.81 -20.77 15.42
CA LEU A 309 -11.10 -19.85 16.31
C LEU A 309 -11.73 -18.45 16.21
N LYS A 310 -11.76 -17.72 17.32
CA LYS A 310 -12.26 -16.34 17.32
C LYS A 310 -11.34 -15.39 16.54
N PRO A 311 -11.88 -14.58 15.60
CA PRO A 311 -11.12 -13.54 14.90
C PRO A 311 -11.16 -12.18 15.60
N MET A 312 -12.01 -12.04 16.62
CA MET A 312 -12.25 -10.86 17.45
C MET A 312 -13.00 -11.24 18.75
N ASN A 313 -12.97 -10.39 19.79
CA ASN A 313 -13.64 -10.69 21.07
C ASN A 313 -15.08 -10.20 21.16
N CYS A 314 -15.49 -9.24 20.32
CA CYS A 314 -16.77 -8.52 20.47
C CYS A 314 -18.01 -9.44 20.62
N PRO A 315 -18.19 -10.49 19.79
CA PRO A 315 -19.35 -11.39 19.95
C PRO A 315 -19.36 -12.14 21.29
N ALA A 316 -18.19 -12.47 21.84
CA ALA A 316 -18.09 -13.09 23.16
C ALA A 316 -18.45 -12.10 24.27
N HIS A 317 -18.05 -10.82 24.16
CA HIS A 317 -18.47 -9.77 25.09
C HIS A 317 -19.98 -9.55 25.06
N CYS A 318 -20.62 -9.63 23.90
CA CYS A 318 -22.08 -9.58 23.79
C CYS A 318 -22.75 -10.75 24.53
N LEU A 319 -22.20 -11.96 24.44
CA LEU A 319 -22.69 -13.10 25.22
C LEU A 319 -22.52 -12.88 26.74
N MET A 320 -21.40 -12.29 27.17
CA MET A 320 -21.19 -11.93 28.58
C MET A 320 -22.17 -10.87 29.08
N PHE A 321 -22.45 -9.86 28.25
CA PHE A 321 -23.45 -8.86 28.55
C PHE A 321 -24.84 -9.50 28.70
N ALA A 322 -25.22 -10.35 27.74
CA ALA A 322 -26.51 -11.01 27.65
C ALA A 322 -26.73 -12.16 28.67
N HIS A 323 -25.66 -12.65 29.31
CA HIS A 323 -25.73 -13.77 30.27
C HIS A 323 -26.75 -13.54 31.41
N ARG A 324 -26.96 -12.29 31.82
CA ARG A 324 -27.99 -11.94 32.79
C ARG A 324 -28.60 -10.56 32.51
N PRO A 325 -29.82 -10.28 33.00
CA PRO A 325 -30.39 -8.94 32.99
C PRO A 325 -29.45 -7.93 33.67
N ARG A 326 -29.32 -6.74 33.08
CA ARG A 326 -28.47 -5.64 33.55
C ARG A 326 -29.32 -4.48 34.03
N SER A 327 -28.97 -3.93 35.19
CA SER A 327 -29.60 -2.70 35.69
C SER A 327 -28.97 -1.50 35.00
N TRP A 328 -29.75 -0.45 34.74
CA TRP A 328 -29.24 0.81 34.23
C TRP A 328 -28.15 1.43 35.14
N ARG A 329 -28.14 1.08 36.44
CA ARG A 329 -27.13 1.51 37.41
C ARG A 329 -25.78 0.84 37.24
N GLU A 330 -25.73 -0.33 36.59
CA GLU A 330 -24.46 -1.02 36.26
C GLU A 330 -23.77 -0.38 35.04
N LEU A 331 -24.42 0.58 34.36
CA LEU A 331 -23.87 1.27 33.21
C LEU A 331 -23.14 2.55 33.64
N PRO A 332 -22.00 2.88 32.99
CA PRO A 332 -21.38 2.19 31.86
C PRO A 332 -20.61 0.92 32.26
N LEU A 333 -20.93 -0.21 31.62
CA LEU A 333 -20.15 -1.45 31.72
C LEU A 333 -19.03 -1.43 30.68
N ARG A 334 -17.82 -1.81 31.08
CA ARG A 334 -16.64 -1.86 30.21
C ARG A 334 -15.88 -3.16 30.45
N LEU A 335 -15.71 -3.99 29.42
CA LEU A 335 -15.16 -5.33 29.54
C LEU A 335 -13.87 -5.45 28.74
N ALA A 336 -12.71 -5.39 29.39
CA ALA A 336 -11.42 -5.53 28.72
C ALA A 336 -11.05 -7.02 28.53
N ASP A 337 -10.43 -7.40 27.42
CA ASP A 337 -10.07 -8.79 27.11
C ASP A 337 -8.77 -8.88 26.30
N PHE A 338 -7.73 -9.47 26.90
CA PHE A 338 -6.45 -9.79 26.24
C PHE A 338 -6.47 -11.15 25.52
N GLY A 339 -7.65 -11.63 25.15
CA GLY A 339 -7.90 -12.90 24.52
C GLY A 339 -7.11 -13.09 23.23
N VAL A 340 -6.67 -14.33 23.00
CA VAL A 340 -5.89 -14.67 21.80
C VAL A 340 -6.82 -14.74 20.59
N LEU A 341 -6.50 -13.95 19.57
CA LEU A 341 -7.24 -13.87 18.33
C LEU A 341 -6.48 -14.54 17.20
N HIS A 342 -7.23 -15.12 16.25
CA HIS A 342 -6.67 -15.74 15.06
C HIS A 342 -7.36 -15.28 13.79
N ARG A 343 -6.57 -14.86 12.79
CA ARG A 343 -7.04 -14.51 11.44
C ARG A 343 -6.24 -15.27 10.40
N ASN A 344 -6.91 -15.91 9.46
CA ASN A 344 -6.30 -16.65 8.37
C ASN A 344 -5.84 -15.70 7.26
N GLU A 345 -4.83 -14.89 7.58
CA GLU A 345 -4.15 -14.01 6.64
C GLU A 345 -3.45 -14.81 5.54
N PRO A 346 -3.47 -14.35 4.27
CA PRO A 346 -2.79 -15.02 3.18
C PRO A 346 -1.27 -15.06 3.44
N PRO A 347 -0.56 -16.17 3.14
CA PRO A 347 0.85 -16.31 3.47
C PRO A 347 1.76 -15.18 2.98
N GLY A 348 1.44 -14.59 1.81
CA GLY A 348 2.20 -13.50 1.21
C GLY A 348 2.05 -12.14 1.91
N SER A 349 1.05 -11.96 2.79
CA SER A 349 0.85 -10.71 3.52
C SER A 349 1.54 -10.67 4.88
N LEU A 350 2.08 -11.80 5.36
CA LEU A 350 2.68 -11.91 6.68
C LEU A 350 4.01 -11.16 6.77
N THR A 351 4.18 -10.30 7.77
CA THR A 351 5.38 -9.49 7.93
C THR A 351 5.72 -9.27 9.41
N GLY A 352 6.74 -9.98 9.90
CA GLY A 352 7.21 -9.90 11.28
C GLY A 352 6.06 -9.89 12.29
N LEU A 353 6.11 -8.95 13.24
CA LEU A 353 5.03 -8.67 14.20
C LEU A 353 3.94 -7.70 13.70
N THR A 354 4.05 -7.09 12.50
CA THR A 354 3.07 -6.08 12.04
C THR A 354 1.85 -6.71 11.38
N ARG A 355 2.02 -7.86 10.72
CA ARG A 355 0.90 -8.65 10.17
C ARG A 355 1.10 -10.13 10.44
N VAL A 356 0.26 -10.66 11.32
CA VAL A 356 0.36 -11.99 11.92
C VAL A 356 -0.99 -12.71 11.89
N ARG A 357 -0.96 -14.04 12.01
CA ARG A 357 -2.17 -14.87 12.12
C ARG A 357 -2.65 -15.03 13.54
N ARG A 358 -1.75 -14.97 14.54
CA ARG A 358 -2.05 -14.99 15.97
C ARG A 358 -1.66 -13.65 16.58
N PHE A 359 -2.60 -12.98 17.25
CA PHE A 359 -2.36 -11.72 17.93
C PHE A 359 -3.25 -11.58 19.16
N GLN A 360 -2.93 -10.60 20.00
CA GLN A 360 -3.73 -10.18 21.14
C GLN A 360 -3.87 -8.67 21.03
N GLN A 361 -5.06 -8.17 21.30
CA GLN A 361 -5.36 -6.74 21.33
C GLN A 361 -5.66 -6.35 22.78
N ASP A 362 -5.41 -5.10 23.09
CA ASP A 362 -6.00 -4.39 24.21
C ASP A 362 -7.50 -4.09 23.93
N ASP A 363 -8.26 -5.15 23.62
CA ASP A 363 -9.68 -5.09 23.22
C ASP A 363 -10.58 -4.83 24.43
N ALA A 364 -11.67 -4.06 24.26
CA ALA A 364 -12.53 -3.66 25.39
C ALA A 364 -13.96 -3.23 25.07
#